data_AF-A0A177QD28-F1
#
_entry.id   AF-A0A177QD28-F1
#
_cell.length_a   1.000
_cell.length_b   1.000
_cell.length_c   1.000
_cell.angle_alpha   90.00
_cell.angle_beta   90.00
_cell.angle_gamma   90.00
#
_symmetry.space_group_name_H-M   'P 1'
#
loop_
_entity.id
_entity.type
_entity.pdbx_description
1 polymer ?
#
loop_
_entity_poly.entity_id
_entity_poly.type
_entity_poly.pdbx_seq_one_letter_code
_entity_poly.pdbx_strand_id
1 'polypeptide(L)'
;MQSGVDKSARSVDNPKKCMEGLDVRNKTRLNQLSLWIGAIALCFSASSCKPDDSPFKAENEALRKQVAKQESVVTSLQDGNKVMHQQIDLLNQELRDATKSAENAKAEAKSAADNLAIQTAQAKKLSADVQKTAAAQAAQSIQIEEKGAQTEDLPRPLSHVVKIVEEALGRNGYRIKVSIKTDQKAVYVTERKVSPPASLEIAGSRNQYMLSLHVLPSNVTRLNVKADFEKLAQGGRILSVSAEEVAEIERSLIREINKALASPNKT
;
A
#
# COMPACT_ATOMS: atom_id res chain seq x y z
N MET A 1 17.82 46.73 -25.06
CA MET A 1 17.42 47.21 -26.39
C MET A 1 15.88 47.21 -26.39
N GLN A 2 15.19 48.35 -26.18
CA GLN A 2 14.71 49.28 -27.23
C GLN A 2 14.14 48.52 -28.44
N SER A 3 12.95 48.76 -28.99
CA SER A 3 11.99 49.88 -29.02
C SER A 3 10.81 49.30 -29.84
N GLY A 4 9.52 49.46 -29.52
CA GLY A 4 8.72 50.69 -29.60
C GLY A 4 7.80 50.69 -30.85
N VAL A 5 6.55 51.20 -30.67
CA VAL A 5 5.69 51.90 -31.68
C VAL A 5 4.86 50.97 -32.63
N ASP A 6 3.54 51.06 -32.90
CA ASP A 6 2.46 52.07 -32.72
C ASP A 6 1.04 51.42 -32.80
N LYS A 7 0.06 51.84 -31.98
CA LYS A 7 -1.15 52.66 -32.28
C LYS A 7 -1.99 52.31 -33.52
N SER A 8 -3.30 52.07 -33.32
CA SER A 8 -4.36 53.06 -33.68
C SER A 8 -5.75 52.60 -33.22
N ALA A 9 -6.48 53.51 -32.57
CA ALA A 9 -7.86 53.36 -32.14
C ALA A 9 -8.84 53.93 -33.19
N ARG A 10 -10.06 53.38 -33.28
CA ARG A 10 -11.22 54.13 -33.78
C ARG A 10 -12.52 53.65 -33.16
N SER A 11 -13.06 54.51 -32.30
CA SER A 11 -14.44 54.62 -31.85
C SER A 11 -15.28 55.25 -32.96
N VAL A 12 -16.51 54.78 -33.23
CA VAL A 12 -17.66 55.60 -33.67
C VAL A 12 -19.00 54.93 -33.32
N ASP A 13 -19.68 55.58 -32.39
CA ASP A 13 -21.11 55.93 -32.25
C ASP A 13 -22.29 55.10 -32.78
N ASN A 14 -23.28 55.07 -31.88
CA ASN A 14 -24.64 54.54 -31.95
C ASN A 14 -25.64 55.71 -32.13
N PRO A 15 -26.67 55.64 -32.98
CA PRO A 15 -27.68 56.69 -33.07
C PRO A 15 -28.92 56.41 -32.19
N LYS A 16 -29.25 57.39 -31.35
CA LYS A 16 -30.52 57.48 -30.60
C LYS A 16 -31.68 57.89 -31.52
N LYS A 17 -32.82 57.22 -31.32
CA LYS A 17 -34.17 57.63 -31.75
C LYS A 17 -34.61 58.93 -31.07
N CYS A 18 -35.44 59.72 -31.77
CA CYS A 18 -36.68 60.28 -31.22
C CYS A 18 -37.61 60.76 -32.35
N MET A 19 -38.86 60.30 -32.32
CA MET A 19 -40.01 60.84 -33.04
C MET A 19 -40.85 61.65 -32.04
N GLU A 20 -41.42 62.76 -32.49
CA GLU A 20 -42.61 63.48 -32.01
C GLU A 20 -42.73 64.72 -32.92
N GLY A 21 -43.86 65.24 -33.41
CA GLY A 21 -45.29 65.01 -33.21
C GLY A 21 -46.01 66.10 -34.02
N LEU A 22 -47.24 65.81 -34.45
CA LEU A 22 -48.18 66.69 -35.20
C LEU A 22 -48.51 68.01 -34.48
N ASP A 23 -48.89 69.08 -35.21
CA ASP A 23 -50.31 69.52 -35.33
C ASP A 23 -50.52 70.78 -36.21
N VAL A 24 -51.74 70.83 -36.73
CA VAL A 24 -52.56 71.71 -37.59
C VAL A 24 -52.49 73.23 -37.36
N ARG A 25 -52.71 74.07 -38.42
CA ARG A 25 -53.85 75.04 -38.58
C ARG A 25 -53.75 76.00 -39.79
N ASN A 26 -54.55 75.72 -40.82
CA ASN A 26 -55.58 76.56 -41.50
C ASN A 26 -55.42 78.10 -41.63
N LYS A 27 -55.45 78.65 -42.88
CA LYS A 27 -56.37 79.73 -43.34
C LYS A 27 -56.17 80.22 -44.80
N THR A 28 -57.26 80.14 -45.60
CA THR A 28 -57.81 81.12 -46.60
C THR A 28 -56.94 81.61 -47.79
N ARG A 29 -57.41 81.86 -49.03
CA ARG A 29 -58.74 82.17 -49.61
C ARG A 29 -58.64 82.21 -51.17
N LEU A 30 -59.77 82.00 -51.85
CA LEU A 30 -60.16 82.41 -53.24
C LEU A 30 -59.35 81.79 -54.41
N ASN A 31 -59.94 81.24 -55.48
CA ASN A 31 -61.08 81.74 -56.26
C ASN A 31 -61.75 80.66 -57.13
N GLN A 32 -63.05 80.87 -57.41
CA GLN A 32 -63.88 80.33 -58.52
C GLN A 32 -64.16 78.81 -58.53
N LEU A 33 -65.10 78.31 -57.72
CA LEU A 33 -66.52 78.18 -58.10
C LEU A 33 -66.92 78.85 -59.43
N SER A 34 -66.96 78.10 -60.53
CA SER A 34 -68.07 78.08 -61.50
C SER A 34 -67.75 77.18 -62.70
N LEU A 35 -67.75 75.88 -62.48
CA LEU A 35 -68.10 74.85 -63.49
C LEU A 35 -68.59 73.63 -62.72
N TRP A 36 -69.66 73.90 -61.99
CA TRP A 36 -70.55 72.97 -61.34
C TRP A 36 -71.29 72.14 -62.42
N ILE A 37 -71.55 70.88 -62.08
CA ILE A 37 -72.62 70.04 -62.64
C ILE A 37 -72.43 69.63 -64.11
N GLY A 38 -71.57 68.64 -64.35
CA GLY A 38 -71.50 67.96 -65.65
C GLY A 38 -70.75 66.63 -65.62
N ALA A 39 -69.79 66.48 -64.70
CA ALA A 39 -68.94 65.29 -64.61
C ALA A 39 -69.32 64.30 -63.49
N ILE A 40 -70.29 64.63 -62.62
CA ILE A 40 -70.66 63.78 -61.46
C ILE A 40 -71.67 62.67 -61.82
N ALA A 41 -72.24 62.69 -63.04
CA ALA A 41 -73.18 61.67 -63.52
C ALA A 41 -72.53 60.55 -64.37
N LEU A 42 -71.20 60.60 -64.60
CA LEU A 42 -70.46 59.55 -65.33
C LEU A 42 -69.36 58.86 -64.50
N CYS A 43 -69.28 59.15 -63.20
CA CYS A 43 -68.30 58.56 -62.28
C CYS A 43 -68.86 57.41 -61.41
N PHE A 44 -70.12 57.01 -61.61
CA PHE A 44 -70.75 55.90 -60.85
C PHE A 44 -70.79 54.56 -61.61
N SER A 45 -70.18 54.46 -62.79
CA SER A 45 -70.14 53.24 -63.61
C SER A 45 -68.73 52.70 -63.89
N ALA A 46 -67.70 53.18 -63.16
CA ALA A 46 -66.33 52.64 -63.23
C ALA A 46 -65.75 52.22 -61.87
N SER A 47 -66.58 52.03 -60.84
CA SER A 47 -66.18 51.45 -59.55
C SER A 47 -66.47 49.94 -59.50
N SER A 48 -65.90 49.20 -60.45
CA SER A 48 -65.74 47.75 -60.33
C SER A 48 -64.51 47.26 -61.09
N CYS A 49 -63.36 47.87 -60.79
CA CYS A 49 -62.05 47.30 -61.07
C CYS A 49 -61.40 47.00 -59.71
N LYS A 50 -61.21 45.72 -59.40
CA LYS A 50 -60.49 45.28 -58.20
C LYS A 50 -59.05 45.82 -58.26
N PRO A 51 -58.44 46.21 -57.13
CA PRO A 51 -57.04 46.58 -57.12
C PRO A 51 -56.18 45.34 -57.37
N ASP A 52 -55.77 45.17 -58.63
CA ASP A 52 -54.45 44.69 -59.03
C ASP A 52 -53.89 43.48 -58.24
N ASP A 53 -54.49 42.30 -58.41
CA ASP A 53 -53.85 41.01 -58.09
C ASP A 53 -52.98 40.58 -59.28
N SER A 54 -51.84 41.25 -59.45
CA SER A 54 -50.82 40.81 -60.39
C SER A 54 -50.25 39.45 -59.92
N PRO A 55 -50.22 38.41 -60.78
CA PRO A 55 -49.65 37.10 -60.43
C PRO A 55 -48.18 37.21 -59.99
N PHE A 56 -47.47 38.24 -60.48
CA PHE A 56 -46.11 38.56 -60.06
C PHE A 56 -46.01 39.00 -58.60
N LYS A 57 -47.05 39.59 -58.00
CA LYS A 57 -47.04 40.02 -56.59
C LYS A 57 -47.13 38.81 -55.65
N ALA A 58 -48.00 37.85 -55.97
CA ALA A 58 -48.14 36.61 -55.23
C ALA A 58 -46.88 35.73 -55.35
N GLU A 59 -46.28 35.66 -56.55
CA GLU A 59 -45.03 34.95 -56.77
C GLU A 59 -43.86 35.65 -56.05
N ASN A 60 -43.79 36.99 -56.06
CA ASN A 60 -42.76 37.73 -55.32
C ASN A 60 -42.89 37.53 -53.80
N GLU A 61 -44.12 37.44 -53.27
CA GLU A 61 -44.35 37.10 -51.86
C GLU A 61 -43.93 35.65 -51.54
N ALA A 62 -44.22 34.70 -52.44
CA ALA A 62 -43.78 33.31 -52.29
C ALA A 62 -42.24 33.18 -52.33
N LEU A 63 -41.58 33.89 -53.25
CA LEU A 63 -40.12 33.96 -53.33
C LEU A 63 -39.52 34.60 -52.08
N ARG A 64 -40.09 35.69 -51.56
CA ARG A 64 -39.66 36.28 -50.27
C ARG A 64 -39.79 35.31 -49.11
N LYS A 65 -40.88 34.53 -49.06
CA LYS A 65 -41.05 33.48 -48.04
C LYS A 65 -40.02 32.37 -48.19
N GLN A 66 -39.65 31.98 -49.42
CA GLN A 66 -38.58 31.00 -49.65
C GLN A 66 -37.21 31.53 -49.26
N VAL A 67 -36.90 32.79 -49.60
CA VAL A 67 -35.66 33.45 -49.19
C VAL A 67 -35.57 33.54 -47.67
N ALA A 68 -36.62 33.98 -46.99
CA ALA A 68 -36.65 34.03 -45.52
C ALA A 68 -36.45 32.64 -44.88
N LYS A 69 -36.98 31.57 -45.48
CA LYS A 69 -36.72 30.20 -45.05
C LYS A 69 -35.26 29.78 -45.28
N GLN A 70 -34.69 30.12 -46.44
CA GLN A 70 -33.29 29.83 -46.74
C GLN A 70 -32.33 30.61 -45.82
N GLU A 71 -32.61 31.88 -45.56
CA GLU A 71 -31.87 32.71 -44.60
C GLU A 71 -31.94 32.12 -43.20
N SER A 72 -33.13 31.67 -42.75
CA SER A 72 -33.29 31.00 -41.46
C SER A 72 -32.49 29.69 -41.36
N VAL A 73 -32.44 28.90 -42.44
CA VAL A 73 -31.61 27.68 -42.50
C VAL A 73 -30.12 28.04 -42.44
N VAL A 74 -29.69 29.08 -43.16
CA VAL A 74 -28.29 29.55 -43.13
C VAL A 74 -27.91 30.02 -41.73
N THR A 75 -28.76 30.80 -41.05
CA THR A 75 -28.51 31.22 -39.67
C THR A 75 -28.43 30.02 -38.72
N SER A 76 -29.33 29.05 -38.85
CA SER A 76 -29.31 27.82 -38.03
C SER A 76 -28.03 27.00 -38.24
N LEU A 77 -27.55 26.89 -39.48
CA LEU A 77 -26.28 26.20 -39.78
C LEU A 77 -25.06 26.97 -39.26
N GLN A 78 -25.06 28.30 -39.35
CA GLN A 78 -23.99 29.13 -38.78
C GLN A 78 -23.91 28.97 -37.26
N ASP A 79 -25.05 28.98 -36.58
CA ASP A 79 -25.10 28.78 -35.13
C ASP A 79 -24.72 27.34 -34.76
N GLY A 80 -25.13 26.33 -35.53
CA GLY A 80 -24.67 24.96 -35.38
C GLY A 80 -23.14 24.83 -35.52
N ASN A 81 -22.54 25.54 -36.48
CA ASN A 81 -21.09 25.53 -36.67
C ASN A 81 -20.34 26.18 -35.50
N LYS A 82 -20.88 27.26 -34.91
CA LYS A 82 -20.33 27.87 -33.69
C LYS A 82 -20.37 26.91 -32.51
N VAL A 83 -21.51 26.23 -32.30
CA VAL A 83 -21.66 25.23 -31.22
C VAL A 83 -20.66 24.09 -31.42
N MET A 84 -20.48 23.61 -32.65
CA MET A 84 -19.51 22.57 -32.95
C MET A 84 -18.08 23.01 -32.65
N HIS A 85 -17.71 24.24 -33.00
CA HIS A 85 -16.38 24.79 -32.66
C HIS A 85 -16.19 24.91 -31.14
N GLN A 86 -17.21 25.37 -30.41
CA GLN A 86 -17.19 25.41 -28.95
C GLN A 86 -17.04 24.01 -28.33
N GLN A 87 -17.70 22.99 -28.88
CA GLN A 87 -17.53 21.61 -28.43
C GLN A 87 -16.11 21.10 -28.69
N ILE A 88 -15.52 21.40 -29.84
CA ILE A 88 -14.13 21.03 -30.16
C ILE A 88 -13.16 21.70 -29.17
N ASP A 89 -13.36 22.98 -28.88
CA ASP A 89 -12.53 23.72 -27.93
C ASP A 89 -12.63 23.15 -26.51
N LEU A 90 -13.85 22.82 -26.07
CA LEU A 90 -14.10 22.19 -24.78
C LEU A 90 -13.43 20.81 -24.70
N LEU A 91 -13.61 19.96 -25.70
CA LEU A 91 -12.98 18.64 -25.74
C LEU A 91 -11.46 18.74 -25.72
N ASN A 92 -10.86 19.68 -26.47
CA ASN A 92 -9.43 19.90 -26.45
C ASN A 92 -8.93 20.38 -25.08
N GLN A 93 -9.73 21.19 -24.38
CA GLN A 93 -9.42 21.60 -23.02
C GLN A 93 -9.49 20.42 -22.05
N GLU A 94 -10.57 19.64 -22.08
CA GLU A 94 -10.74 18.45 -21.25
C GLU A 94 -9.62 17.43 -21.48
N LEU A 95 -9.18 17.26 -22.73
CA LEU A 95 -8.09 16.35 -23.09
C LEU A 95 -6.75 16.84 -22.51
N ARG A 96 -6.48 18.15 -22.55
CA ARG A 96 -5.29 18.74 -21.91
C ARG A 96 -5.33 18.59 -20.39
N ASP A 97 -6.48 18.88 -19.78
CA ASP A 97 -6.64 18.81 -18.33
C ASP A 97 -6.53 17.36 -17.82
N ALA A 98 -7.16 16.41 -18.52
CA ALA A 98 -7.03 14.98 -18.23
C ALA A 98 -5.59 14.48 -18.39
N THR A 99 -4.90 14.91 -19.46
CA THR A 99 -3.48 14.56 -19.68
C THR A 99 -2.61 15.08 -18.55
N LYS A 100 -2.77 16.35 -18.18
CA LYS A 100 -2.02 16.97 -17.08
C LYS A 100 -2.31 16.28 -15.73
N SER A 101 -3.56 15.93 -15.47
CA SER A 101 -3.94 15.20 -14.26
C SER A 101 -3.32 13.79 -14.23
N ALA A 102 -3.28 13.09 -15.36
CA ALA A 102 -2.67 11.77 -15.46
C ALA A 102 -1.15 11.81 -15.28
N GLU A 103 -0.47 12.83 -15.84
CA GLU A 103 0.97 13.03 -15.64
C GLU A 103 1.30 13.32 -14.18
N ASN A 104 0.52 14.17 -13.52
CA ASN A 104 0.68 14.45 -12.09
C ASN A 104 0.48 13.19 -11.24
N ALA A 105 -0.60 12.44 -11.49
CA ALA A 105 -0.86 11.18 -10.77
C ALA A 105 0.26 10.15 -10.98
N LYS A 106 0.83 10.08 -12.20
CA LYS A 106 1.98 9.22 -12.49
C LYS A 106 3.25 9.68 -11.75
N ALA A 107 3.49 10.98 -11.65
CA ALA A 107 4.62 11.54 -10.91
C ALA A 107 4.49 11.26 -9.40
N GLU A 108 3.29 11.45 -8.83
CA GLU A 108 2.98 11.13 -7.44
C GLU A 108 3.15 9.64 -7.15
N ALA A 109 2.61 8.77 -8.01
CA ALA A 109 2.77 7.32 -7.88
C ALA A 109 4.23 6.89 -7.92
N LYS A 110 5.05 7.51 -8.79
CA LYS A 110 6.48 7.26 -8.86
C LYS A 110 7.20 7.70 -7.57
N SER A 111 6.91 8.91 -7.08
CA SER A 111 7.48 9.40 -5.83
C SER A 111 7.09 8.52 -4.63
N ALA A 112 5.84 8.07 -4.56
CA ALA A 112 5.38 7.14 -3.53
C ALA A 112 6.10 5.79 -3.61
N ALA A 113 6.32 5.26 -4.82
CA ALA A 113 7.08 4.02 -5.02
C ALA A 113 8.55 4.15 -4.58
N ASP A 114 9.22 5.27 -4.92
CA ASP A 114 10.59 5.54 -4.50
C ASP A 114 10.70 5.64 -2.97
N ASN A 115 9.75 6.34 -2.33
CA ASN A 115 9.69 6.44 -0.87
C ASN A 115 9.46 5.06 -0.21
N LEU A 116 8.59 4.22 -0.77
CA LEU A 116 8.35 2.87 -0.27
C LEU A 116 9.59 1.98 -0.41
N ALA A 117 10.34 2.11 -1.51
CA ALA A 117 11.58 1.38 -1.72
C ALA A 117 12.65 1.77 -0.67
N ILE A 118 12.78 3.07 -0.37
CA ILE A 118 13.68 3.57 0.69
C ILE A 118 13.27 3.01 2.05
N GLN A 119 11.99 3.09 2.40
CA GLN A 119 11.47 2.55 3.67
C GLN A 119 11.70 1.03 3.77
N THR A 120 11.51 0.30 2.68
CA THR A 120 11.74 -1.15 2.65
C THR A 120 13.22 -1.48 2.84
N ALA A 121 14.13 -0.72 2.22
CA ALA A 121 15.57 -0.89 2.41
C ALA A 121 16.00 -0.58 3.86
N GLN A 122 15.45 0.49 4.46
CA GLN A 122 15.68 0.83 5.86
C GLN A 122 15.12 -0.23 6.81
N ALA A 123 13.90 -0.71 6.59
CA ALA A 123 13.28 -1.77 7.37
C ALA A 123 14.08 -3.08 7.31
N LYS A 124 14.60 -3.46 6.13
CA LYS A 124 15.50 -4.62 5.98
C LYS A 124 16.79 -4.45 6.78
N LYS A 125 17.40 -3.25 6.75
CA LYS A 125 18.62 -2.96 7.52
C LYS A 125 18.37 -3.04 9.02
N LEU A 126 17.30 -2.41 9.50
CA LEU A 126 16.89 -2.45 10.91
C LEU A 126 16.54 -3.87 11.34
N SER A 127 15.84 -4.64 10.51
CA SER A 127 15.52 -6.05 10.79
C SER A 127 16.79 -6.92 10.89
N ALA A 128 17.78 -6.69 10.04
CA ALA A 128 19.06 -7.40 10.11
C ALA A 128 19.83 -7.04 11.40
N ASP A 129 19.80 -5.78 11.82
CA ASP A 129 20.43 -5.32 13.06
C ASP A 129 19.68 -5.85 14.31
N VAL A 130 18.35 -5.89 14.28
CA VAL A 130 17.52 -6.53 15.32
C VAL A 130 17.81 -8.04 15.40
N GLN A 131 17.93 -8.72 14.26
CA GLN A 131 18.24 -10.14 14.25
C GLN A 131 19.66 -10.43 14.79
N LYS A 132 20.66 -9.60 14.44
CA LYS A 132 22.02 -9.71 14.99
C LYS A 132 22.05 -9.43 16.49
N THR A 133 21.33 -8.42 16.96
CA THR A 133 21.27 -8.10 18.40
C THR A 133 20.48 -9.15 19.18
N ALA A 134 19.39 -9.68 18.64
CA ALA A 134 18.65 -10.79 19.22
C ALA A 134 19.50 -12.08 19.27
N ALA A 135 20.26 -12.38 18.21
CA ALA A 135 21.18 -13.53 18.21
C ALA A 135 22.32 -13.34 19.22
N ALA A 136 22.88 -12.14 19.34
CA ALA A 136 23.91 -11.83 20.33
C ALA A 136 23.37 -11.90 21.77
N GLN A 137 22.16 -11.39 22.01
CA GLN A 137 21.50 -11.47 23.31
C GLN A 137 21.11 -12.92 23.66
N ALA A 138 20.64 -13.70 22.69
CA ALA A 138 20.38 -15.12 22.88
C ALA A 138 21.68 -15.88 23.21
N ALA A 139 22.78 -15.59 22.50
CA ALA A 139 24.09 -16.18 22.80
C ALA A 139 24.58 -15.80 24.21
N GLN A 140 24.39 -14.56 24.66
CA GLN A 140 24.74 -14.13 26.02
C GLN A 140 23.84 -14.76 27.09
N SER A 141 22.54 -14.85 26.84
CA SER A 141 21.59 -15.51 27.75
C SER A 141 21.90 -17.01 27.90
N ILE A 142 22.32 -17.66 26.83
CA ILE A 142 22.76 -19.07 26.86
C ILE A 142 24.07 -19.21 27.65
N GLN A 143 25.02 -18.27 27.52
CA GLN A 143 26.26 -18.28 28.32
C GLN A 143 26.02 -18.08 29.82
N ILE A 144 24.95 -17.39 30.21
CA ILE A 144 24.60 -17.18 31.63
C ILE A 144 24.01 -18.46 32.25
N GLU A 145 23.25 -19.26 31.50
CA GLU A 145 22.81 -20.60 31.94
C GLU A 145 23.96 -21.63 32.01
N GLU A 146 25.00 -21.47 31.18
CA GLU A 146 26.20 -22.35 31.14
C GLU A 146 27.19 -22.13 32.29
N LYS A 147 27.06 -21.07 33.09
CA LYS A 147 28.03 -20.75 34.15
C LYS A 147 28.06 -21.85 35.22
N GLY A 148 29.07 -22.70 35.16
CA GLY A 148 29.31 -23.82 36.08
C GLY A 148 28.82 -25.19 35.61
N ALA A 149 28.37 -25.35 34.36
CA ALA A 149 28.10 -26.66 33.76
C ALA A 149 29.32 -27.16 32.96
N GLN A 150 29.48 -28.47 32.82
CA GLN A 150 30.46 -29.03 31.90
C GLN A 150 29.88 -29.11 30.49
N THR A 151 30.68 -28.70 29.51
CA THR A 151 30.27 -28.57 28.11
C THR A 151 31.13 -29.45 27.21
N GLU A 152 30.50 -30.13 26.25
CA GLU A 152 31.20 -30.89 25.21
C GLU A 152 30.51 -30.79 23.84
N ASP A 153 31.31 -30.61 22.79
CA ASP A 153 30.84 -30.54 21.40
C ASP A 153 30.97 -31.92 20.73
N LEU A 154 29.83 -32.51 20.38
CA LEU A 154 29.72 -33.86 19.83
C LEU A 154 29.53 -33.79 18.31
N PRO A 155 30.40 -34.43 17.50
CA PRO A 155 30.34 -34.39 16.03
C PRO A 155 29.27 -35.36 15.48
N ARG A 156 28.03 -35.18 15.94
CA ARG A 156 26.85 -35.99 15.61
C ARG A 156 25.60 -35.09 15.60
N PRO A 157 24.60 -35.38 14.74
CA PRO A 157 23.36 -34.62 14.71
C PRO A 157 22.54 -34.80 16.00
N LEU A 158 21.76 -33.77 16.37
CA LEU A 158 20.99 -33.74 17.62
C LEU A 158 20.08 -34.96 17.77
N SER A 159 19.43 -35.39 16.70
CA SER A 159 18.52 -36.54 16.71
C SER A 159 19.20 -37.85 17.14
N HIS A 160 20.49 -38.02 16.81
CA HIS A 160 21.27 -39.18 17.22
C HIS A 160 21.72 -39.04 18.68
N VAL A 161 22.25 -37.87 19.05
CA VAL A 161 22.73 -37.63 20.41
C VAL A 161 21.60 -37.75 21.43
N VAL A 162 20.40 -37.24 21.12
CA VAL A 162 19.20 -37.37 21.96
C VAL A 162 18.91 -38.83 22.29
N LYS A 163 18.88 -39.72 21.29
CA LYS A 163 18.60 -41.15 21.52
C LYS A 163 19.62 -41.78 22.46
N ILE A 164 20.90 -41.50 22.22
CA ILE A 164 21.99 -42.07 23.01
C ILE A 164 21.98 -41.53 24.44
N VAL A 165 21.65 -40.25 24.64
CA VAL A 165 21.50 -39.67 25.97
C VAL A 165 20.38 -40.36 26.74
N GLU A 166 19.22 -40.56 26.13
CA GLU A 166 18.09 -41.25 26.77
C GLU A 166 18.42 -42.70 27.15
N GLU A 167 19.09 -43.41 26.24
CA GLU A 167 19.56 -44.78 26.49
C GLU A 167 20.64 -44.83 27.57
N ALA A 168 21.60 -43.91 27.57
CA ALA A 168 22.66 -43.85 28.57
C ALA A 168 22.10 -43.55 29.96
N LEU A 169 21.17 -42.60 30.07
CA LEU A 169 20.48 -42.30 31.33
C LEU A 169 19.67 -43.50 31.82
N GLY A 170 18.89 -44.14 30.93
CA GLY A 170 18.10 -45.32 31.27
C GLY A 170 18.94 -46.52 31.70
N ARG A 171 20.05 -46.80 30.98
CA ARG A 171 21.01 -47.87 31.30
C ARG A 171 21.66 -47.67 32.67
N ASN A 172 21.90 -46.42 33.05
CA ASN A 172 22.44 -46.05 34.36
C ASN A 172 21.36 -45.88 35.43
N GLY A 173 20.09 -46.17 35.13
CA GLY A 173 18.99 -46.14 36.08
C GLY A 173 18.52 -44.74 36.48
N TYR A 174 18.85 -43.70 35.70
CA TYR A 174 18.28 -42.37 35.87
C TYR A 174 16.98 -42.28 35.08
N ARG A 175 15.88 -42.04 35.80
CA ARG A 175 14.58 -41.76 35.17
C ARG A 175 14.52 -40.29 34.78
N ILE A 176 13.94 -39.99 33.64
CA ILE A 176 13.75 -38.62 33.18
C ILE A 176 12.47 -38.08 33.82
N LYS A 177 12.59 -37.01 34.62
CA LYS A 177 11.47 -36.32 35.27
C LYS A 177 10.81 -35.32 34.32
N VAL A 178 11.64 -34.55 33.59
CA VAL A 178 11.19 -33.54 32.64
C VAL A 178 12.00 -33.68 31.36
N SER A 179 11.33 -33.63 30.21
CA SER A 179 11.96 -33.58 28.90
C SER A 179 11.29 -32.53 28.02
N ILE A 180 12.09 -31.66 27.42
CA ILE A 180 11.66 -30.71 26.40
C ILE A 180 12.48 -31.01 25.15
N LYS A 181 11.83 -31.28 24.02
CA LYS A 181 12.51 -31.58 22.76
C LYS A 181 11.95 -30.66 21.67
N THR A 182 12.83 -29.96 20.99
CA THR A 182 12.54 -29.21 19.76
C THR A 182 13.50 -29.66 18.66
N ASP A 183 13.33 -29.10 17.47
CA ASP A 183 14.20 -29.28 16.32
C ASP A 183 15.63 -28.75 16.55
N GLN A 184 15.80 -27.75 17.42
CA GLN A 184 17.08 -27.08 17.68
C GLN A 184 17.66 -27.34 19.07
N LYS A 185 16.85 -27.75 20.04
CA LYS A 185 17.25 -27.92 21.45
C LYS A 185 16.59 -29.13 22.08
N ALA A 186 17.28 -29.81 22.99
CA ALA A 186 16.67 -30.77 23.90
C ALA A 186 17.15 -30.52 25.33
N VAL A 187 16.24 -30.56 26.30
CA VAL A 187 16.55 -30.38 27.72
C VAL A 187 15.96 -31.53 28.51
N TYR A 188 16.77 -32.14 29.37
CA TYR A 188 16.38 -33.23 30.24
C TYR A 188 16.69 -32.89 31.69
N VAL A 189 15.78 -33.25 32.58
CA VAL A 189 16.01 -33.24 34.03
C VAL A 189 15.71 -34.62 34.54
N THR A 190 16.67 -35.25 35.21
CA THR A 190 16.46 -36.58 35.80
C THR A 190 15.74 -36.47 37.14
N GLU A 191 15.14 -37.57 37.55
CA GLU A 191 14.79 -37.80 38.95
C GLU A 191 16.07 -37.86 39.80
N ARG A 192 15.88 -37.55 41.08
CA ARG A 192 16.95 -37.61 42.07
C ARG A 192 17.15 -39.07 42.48
N LYS A 193 18.33 -39.61 42.20
CA LYS A 193 18.70 -41.00 42.47
C LYS A 193 19.68 -41.04 43.64
N VAL A 194 19.47 -41.92 44.61
CA VAL A 194 20.49 -42.26 45.60
C VAL A 194 21.24 -43.48 45.08
N SER A 195 22.54 -43.34 44.85
CA SER A 195 23.37 -44.45 44.38
C SER A 195 23.45 -45.54 45.46
N PRO A 196 23.13 -46.81 45.13
CA PRO A 196 23.47 -47.91 46.02
C PRO A 196 25.00 -48.01 46.11
N PRO A 197 25.56 -48.65 47.15
CA PRO A 197 27.01 -48.65 47.43
C PRO A 197 27.94 -49.15 46.30
N ALA A 198 27.41 -49.71 45.21
CA ALA A 198 28.16 -50.30 44.09
C ALA A 198 27.70 -49.79 42.70
N SER A 199 27.35 -48.50 42.58
CA SER A 199 27.01 -47.86 41.29
C SER A 199 28.11 -46.90 40.82
N LEU A 200 27.93 -46.31 39.63
CA LEU A 200 28.81 -45.37 38.91
C LEU A 200 29.28 -44.13 39.72
N GLU A 201 28.90 -44.02 40.99
CA GLU A 201 29.12 -42.88 41.86
C GLU A 201 29.57 -43.36 43.25
N ILE A 202 30.17 -42.44 44.02
CA ILE A 202 30.63 -42.69 45.39
C ILE A 202 29.45 -43.22 46.22
N ALA A 203 29.64 -44.36 46.90
CA ALA A 203 28.62 -45.00 47.73
C ALA A 203 27.91 -44.00 48.68
N GLY A 204 26.56 -43.99 48.65
CA GLY A 204 25.76 -43.07 49.47
C GLY A 204 25.68 -41.64 48.91
N SER A 205 25.82 -41.45 47.60
CA SER A 205 25.59 -40.15 46.96
C SER A 205 24.17 -40.03 46.42
N ARG A 206 23.64 -38.81 46.41
CA ARG A 206 22.34 -38.46 45.85
C ARG A 206 22.56 -37.51 44.68
N ASN A 207 22.10 -37.91 43.50
CA ASN A 207 22.40 -37.24 42.25
C ASN A 207 21.15 -36.93 41.43
N GLN A 208 21.14 -35.73 40.88
CA GLN A 208 20.18 -35.28 39.89
C GLN A 208 20.91 -34.55 38.79
N TYR A 209 20.58 -34.84 37.53
CA TYR A 209 21.22 -34.23 36.38
C TYR A 209 20.24 -33.34 35.61
N MET A 210 20.77 -32.25 35.10
CA MET A 210 20.16 -31.43 34.07
C MET A 210 21.07 -31.45 32.85
N LEU A 211 20.54 -31.85 31.71
CA LEU A 211 21.26 -31.89 30.44
C LEU A 211 20.59 -30.93 29.47
N SER A 212 21.37 -30.11 28.78
CA SER A 212 20.88 -29.31 27.65
C SER A 212 21.71 -29.60 26.41
N LEU A 213 21.03 -29.92 25.32
CA LEU A 213 21.60 -30.19 24.02
C LEU A 213 21.16 -29.10 23.05
N HIS A 214 22.06 -28.60 22.22
CA HIS A 214 21.70 -27.69 21.14
C HIS A 214 22.44 -28.01 19.86
N VAL A 215 21.73 -27.78 18.75
CA VAL A 215 22.31 -27.88 17.41
C VAL A 215 23.30 -26.74 17.22
N LEU A 216 24.51 -27.11 16.81
CA LEU A 216 25.50 -26.19 16.25
C LEU A 216 25.55 -26.38 14.72
N PRO A 217 26.07 -25.37 13.98
CA PRO A 217 26.34 -25.53 12.56
C PRO A 217 27.21 -26.76 12.27
N SER A 218 27.10 -27.32 11.06
CA SER A 218 27.88 -28.47 10.60
C SER A 218 27.54 -29.82 11.26
N ASN A 219 26.28 -30.04 11.64
CA ASN A 219 25.79 -31.29 12.27
C ASN A 219 26.53 -31.64 13.57
N VAL A 220 26.99 -30.62 14.29
CA VAL A 220 27.57 -30.75 15.63
C VAL A 220 26.47 -30.49 16.65
N THR A 221 26.49 -31.21 17.76
CA THR A 221 25.59 -30.99 18.89
C THR A 221 26.41 -30.63 20.11
N ARG A 222 26.15 -29.49 20.73
CA ARG A 222 26.75 -29.17 22.03
C ARG A 222 25.90 -29.77 23.13
N LEU A 223 26.56 -30.44 24.06
CA LEU A 223 26.00 -31.03 25.26
C LEU A 223 26.51 -30.25 26.47
N ASN A 224 25.60 -29.72 27.27
CA ASN A 224 25.90 -29.20 28.60
C ASN A 224 25.30 -30.11 29.66
N VAL A 225 26.09 -30.43 30.68
CA VAL A 225 25.69 -31.27 31.80
C VAL A 225 25.91 -30.49 33.09
N LYS A 226 24.86 -30.43 33.90
CA LYS A 226 24.88 -29.89 35.25
C LYS A 226 24.37 -30.92 36.24
N ALA A 227 25.11 -31.11 37.33
CA ALA A 227 24.76 -32.05 38.39
C ALA A 227 24.41 -31.32 39.69
N ASP A 228 23.35 -31.77 40.34
CA ASP A 228 23.05 -31.50 41.73
C ASP A 228 23.46 -32.75 42.52
N PHE A 229 24.71 -32.74 43.00
CA PHE A 229 25.35 -33.84 43.71
C PHE A 229 25.40 -33.55 45.21
N GLU A 230 24.95 -34.52 45.99
CA GLU A 230 25.04 -34.50 47.44
C GLU A 230 25.67 -35.79 47.95
N LYS A 231 26.53 -35.69 48.97
CA LYS A 231 27.13 -36.83 49.63
C LYS A 231 26.42 -37.10 50.95
N LEU A 232 25.84 -38.29 51.10
CA LEU A 232 25.14 -38.69 52.33
C LEU A 232 26.12 -39.42 53.26
N ALA A 233 26.17 -38.98 54.52
CA ALA A 233 26.86 -39.67 55.60
C ALA A 233 25.92 -40.64 56.32
N GLN A 234 26.49 -41.53 57.15
CA GLN A 234 25.72 -42.41 58.04
C GLN A 234 24.77 -41.57 58.91
N GLY A 235 23.49 -41.94 58.93
CA GLY A 235 22.44 -41.19 59.63
C GLY A 235 21.74 -40.09 58.81
N GLY A 236 21.93 -40.05 57.48
CA GLY A 236 21.17 -39.16 56.58
C GLY A 236 21.64 -37.70 56.55
N ARG A 237 22.81 -37.40 57.13
CA ARG A 237 23.42 -36.07 57.08
C ARG A 237 24.01 -35.81 55.69
N ILE A 238 23.79 -34.62 55.14
CA ILE A 238 24.38 -34.18 53.88
C ILE A 238 25.74 -33.53 54.17
N LEU A 239 26.79 -33.99 53.50
CA LEU A 239 28.12 -33.39 53.55
C LEU A 239 28.25 -32.30 52.48
N SER A 240 29.01 -31.25 52.79
CA SER A 240 29.38 -30.24 51.79
C SER A 240 30.23 -30.88 50.71
N VAL A 241 29.94 -30.56 49.46
CA VAL A 241 30.66 -31.05 48.28
C VAL A 241 31.34 -29.86 47.61
N SER A 242 32.59 -30.05 47.19
CA SER A 242 33.33 -29.02 46.45
C SER A 242 32.86 -28.91 45.00
N ALA A 243 33.07 -27.74 44.39
CA ALA A 243 32.75 -27.54 42.97
C ALA A 243 33.53 -28.49 42.04
N GLU A 244 34.74 -28.91 42.44
CA GLU A 244 35.55 -29.86 41.68
C GLU A 244 34.96 -31.28 41.70
N GLU A 245 34.44 -31.73 42.84
CA GLU A 245 33.75 -33.01 42.93
C GLU A 245 32.49 -33.03 42.06
N VAL A 246 31.72 -31.94 42.05
CA VAL A 246 30.55 -31.81 41.16
C VAL A 246 30.98 -31.84 39.70
N ALA A 247 32.04 -31.10 39.33
CA ALA A 247 32.57 -31.08 37.97
C ALA A 247 33.09 -32.47 37.52
N GLU A 248 33.70 -33.26 38.40
CA GLU A 248 34.12 -34.64 38.08
C GLU A 248 32.91 -35.53 37.80
N ILE A 249 31.82 -35.39 38.55
CA ILE A 249 30.58 -36.15 38.35
C ILE A 249 29.92 -35.77 37.02
N GLU A 250 29.91 -34.48 36.68
CA GLU A 250 29.44 -33.98 35.38
C GLU A 250 30.31 -34.54 34.23
N ARG A 251 31.65 -34.46 34.35
CA ARG A 251 32.60 -35.04 33.38
C ARG A 251 32.44 -36.56 33.27
N SER A 252 32.11 -37.25 34.36
CA SER A 252 31.84 -38.70 34.37
C SER A 252 30.63 -39.07 33.50
N LEU A 253 29.52 -38.34 33.63
CA LEU A 253 28.34 -38.56 32.81
C LEU A 253 28.62 -38.29 31.32
N ILE A 254 29.36 -37.23 31.02
CA ILE A 254 29.77 -36.92 29.64
C ILE A 254 30.63 -38.06 29.05
N ARG A 255 31.59 -38.59 29.81
CA ARG A 255 32.40 -39.76 29.39
C ARG A 255 31.52 -40.98 29.09
N GLU A 256 30.51 -41.24 29.89
CA GLU A 256 29.61 -42.38 29.68
C GLU A 256 28.73 -42.18 28.41
N ILE A 257 28.25 -40.96 28.17
CA ILE A 257 27.54 -40.63 26.92
C ILE A 257 28.46 -40.79 25.70
N ASN A 258 29.70 -40.31 25.78
CA ASN A 258 30.69 -40.49 24.72
C ASN A 258 31.01 -41.96 24.44
N LYS A 259 31.16 -42.75 25.50
CA LYS A 259 31.33 -44.20 25.39
C LYS A 259 30.14 -44.86 24.71
N ALA A 260 28.92 -44.43 25.02
CA ALA A 260 27.71 -44.90 24.35
C ALA A 260 27.64 -44.45 22.89
N LEU A 261 28.10 -43.23 22.56
CA LEU A 261 28.18 -42.71 21.19
C LEU A 261 29.24 -43.43 20.33
N ALA A 262 30.35 -43.83 20.95
CA ALA A 262 31.42 -44.58 20.31
C ALA A 262 31.08 -46.06 20.13
N SER A 263 30.12 -46.58 20.91
CA SER A 263 29.64 -47.94 20.78
C SER A 263 28.55 -47.97 19.70
N PRO A 264 28.79 -48.58 18.52
CA PRO A 264 27.71 -48.80 17.58
C PRO A 264 26.74 -49.79 18.23
N ASN A 265 25.59 -49.34 18.72
CA ASN A 265 24.52 -50.25 19.09
C ASN A 265 24.23 -51.12 17.86
N LYS A 266 24.50 -52.42 17.99
CA LYS A 266 23.95 -53.42 17.09
C LYS A 266 22.43 -53.36 17.24
N THR A 267 21.77 -53.33 16.09
CA THR A 267 20.33 -53.53 15.81
C THR A 267 19.37 -52.47 16.28
#